data_AF-A0A7C5PA74-F1
#
_entry.id   AF-A0A7C5PA74-F1
#
_cell.length_a   1.000
_cell.length_b   1.000
_cell.length_c   1.000
_cell.angle_alpha   90.00
_cell.angle_beta   90.00
_cell.angle_gamma   90.00
#
_symmetry.space_group_name_H-M   'P 1'
#
loop_
_entity.id
_entity.type
_entity.pdbx_description
1 polymer ?
#
loop_
_entity_poly.entity_id
_entity_poly.type
_entity_poly.pdbx_seq_one_letter_code
_entity_poly.pdbx_strand_id
1 'polypeptide(L)'
;MFEEVEVEAYVYPTEDIEKVKRAMLNLVSPLEFEAFDKGDYIILVGRTRDKKALQRLYELFRGQQILDTARAMLEEGYFGEEIIIKVHKQVAYVGKVNFNEESPLGP
;
A
#
# COMPACT_ATOMS: atom_id res chain seq x y z
N MET A 1 -9.98 -12.61 8.73
CA MET A 1 -9.89 -11.54 9.76
C MET A 1 -8.40 -11.39 10.03
N PHE A 2 -7.85 -10.18 10.01
CA PHE A 2 -6.41 -9.92 10.18
C PHE A 2 -6.13 -9.39 11.60
N GLU A 3 -4.88 -9.50 12.05
CA GLU A 3 -4.43 -8.91 13.31
C GLU A 3 -3.95 -7.46 13.12
N GLU A 4 -3.19 -7.21 12.06
CA GLU A 4 -2.60 -5.92 11.71
C GLU A 4 -2.50 -5.78 10.19
N VAL A 5 -2.44 -4.53 9.71
CA VAL A 5 -2.05 -4.18 8.35
C VAL A 5 -0.85 -3.25 8.44
N GLU A 6 0.19 -3.57 7.69
CA GLU A 6 1.38 -2.74 7.49
C GLU A 6 1.45 -2.30 6.02
N VAL A 7 1.83 -1.04 5.80
CA VAL A 7 2.10 -0.47 4.48
C VAL A 7 3.47 0.18 4.53
N GLU A 8 4.35 -0.19 3.61
CA GLU A 8 5.70 0.38 3.50
C GLU A 8 5.86 1.09 2.15
N ALA A 9 6.55 2.23 2.14
CA ALA A 9 6.95 2.91 0.92
C ALA A 9 8.28 3.65 1.11
N TYR A 10 9.09 3.70 0.07
CA TYR A 10 10.27 4.57 0.03
C TYR A 10 9.86 6.01 -0.29
N VAL A 11 10.57 6.95 0.30
CA VAL A 11 10.46 8.39 0.00
C VAL A 11 11.84 8.88 -0.40
N TYR A 12 12.03 9.13 -1.69
CA TYR A 12 13.28 9.67 -2.22
C TYR A 12 13.41 11.17 -1.98
N PRO A 13 14.62 11.76 -2.08
CA PRO A 13 14.86 13.18 -1.78
C PRO A 13 14.03 14.17 -2.63
N THR A 14 13.58 13.75 -3.81
CA THR A 14 12.75 14.54 -4.71
C THR A 14 11.24 14.31 -4.52
N GLU A 15 10.85 13.35 -3.68
CA GLU A 15 9.47 13.08 -3.32
C GLU A 15 9.03 13.91 -2.11
N ASP A 16 7.73 14.17 -2.03
CA ASP A 16 7.11 14.82 -0.88
C ASP A 16 6.51 13.74 0.02
N ILE A 17 6.99 13.65 1.26
CA ILE A 17 6.54 12.65 2.24
C ILE A 17 5.02 12.69 2.48
N GLU A 18 4.40 13.86 2.43
CA GLU A 18 2.95 13.99 2.63
C GLU A 18 2.17 13.46 1.41
N LYS A 19 2.74 13.54 0.21
CA LYS A 19 2.17 12.89 -0.97
C LYS A 19 2.27 11.37 -0.89
N VAL A 20 3.39 10.84 -0.38
CA VAL A 20 3.54 9.39 -0.17
C VAL A 20 2.58 8.89 0.92
N LYS A 21 2.46 9.59 2.06
CA LYS A 21 1.44 9.29 3.07
C LYS A 21 0.03 9.28 2.47
N ARG A 22 -0.31 10.27 1.64
CA ARG A 22 -1.60 10.32 0.95
C ARG A 22 -1.81 9.09 0.05
N ALA A 23 -0.80 8.66 -0.68
CA ALA A 23 -0.89 7.45 -1.51
C ALA A 23 -1.17 6.20 -0.68
N MET A 24 -0.52 6.05 0.47
CA MET A 24 -0.77 4.95 1.42
C MET A 24 -2.19 5.03 1.99
N LEU A 25 -2.61 6.20 2.48
CA LEU A 25 -3.93 6.44 3.08
C LEU A 25 -5.10 6.26 2.10
N ASN A 26 -4.86 6.51 0.81
CA ASN A 26 -5.85 6.28 -0.24
C ASN A 26 -6.24 4.80 -0.40
N LEU A 27 -5.35 3.89 0.03
CA LEU A 27 -5.54 2.44 -0.07
C LEU A 27 -5.94 1.83 1.28
N VAL A 28 -5.26 2.22 2.36
CA VAL A 28 -5.47 1.69 3.71
C VAL A 28 -5.57 2.86 4.69
N SER A 29 -6.64 2.90 5.48
CA SER A 29 -6.85 3.97 6.46
C SER A 29 -7.67 3.45 7.65
N PRO A 30 -7.43 3.91 8.88
CA PRO A 30 -6.35 4.84 9.29
C PRO A 30 -4.98 4.16 9.32
N LEU A 31 -3.89 4.95 9.30
CA LEU A 31 -2.51 4.48 9.49
C LEU A 31 -1.77 5.37 10.50
N GLU A 32 -1.04 4.74 11.41
CA GLU A 32 -0.04 5.40 12.26
C GLU A 32 1.33 5.29 11.59
N PHE A 33 2.03 6.42 11.43
CA PHE A 33 3.24 6.49 10.60
C PHE A 33 4.53 6.58 11.42
N GLU A 34 5.52 5.80 11.00
CA GLU A 34 6.92 5.87 11.43
C GLU A 34 7.81 6.11 10.20
N ALA A 35 8.82 6.96 10.34
CA ALA A 35 9.76 7.29 9.28
C ALA A 35 11.18 6.95 9.71
N PHE A 36 11.88 6.18 8.87
CA PHE A 36 13.25 5.72 9.11
C PHE A 36 14.18 6.28 8.05
N ASP A 37 15.04 7.21 8.46
CA ASP A 37 16.08 7.77 7.59
C ASP A 37 17.15 6.71 7.26
N LYS A 38 17.41 6.49 5.98
CA LYS A 38 18.44 5.57 5.46
C LYS A 38 19.60 6.31 4.78
N GLY A 39 19.67 7.63 4.90
CA GLY A 39 20.66 8.51 4.25
C GLY A 39 20.19 8.96 2.87
N ASP A 40 20.05 8.02 1.93
CA ASP A 40 19.69 8.34 0.54
C ASP A 40 18.18 8.42 0.29
N TYR A 41 17.38 7.88 1.20
CA TYR A 41 15.92 7.87 1.17
C TYR A 41 15.37 7.62 2.57
N ILE A 42 14.07 7.82 2.74
CA ILE A 42 13.34 7.46 3.96
C ILE A 42 12.50 6.21 3.68
N ILE A 43 12.46 5.28 4.63
CA ILE A 43 11.43 4.23 4.66
C ILE A 43 10.28 4.75 5.51
N LEU A 44 9.11 4.91 4.90
CA LEU A 44 7.89 5.31 5.57
C LEU A 44 7.03 4.05 5.80
N VAL A 45 6.72 3.77 7.05
CA VAL A 45 5.89 2.62 7.44
C VAL A 45 4.62 3.12 8.10
N GLY A 46 3.47 2.64 7.64
CA GLY A 46 2.16 2.88 8.21
C GLY A 46 1.59 1.59 8.79
N ARG A 47 1.09 1.62 10.03
CA ARG A 47 0.48 0.45 10.68
C ARG A 47 -0.93 0.73 11.18
N THR A 48 -1.76 -0.31 11.24
CA THR A 48 -3.09 -0.23 11.83
C THR A 48 -3.63 -1.60 12.24
N ARG A 49 -4.36 -1.61 13.36
CA ARG A 49 -5.14 -2.77 13.83
C ARG A 49 -6.65 -2.54 13.71
N ASP A 50 -7.05 -1.46 13.03
CA ASP A 50 -8.46 -1.18 12.80
C ASP A 50 -9.06 -2.27 11.90
N LYS A 51 -10.11 -2.94 12.38
CA LYS A 51 -10.79 -4.03 11.65
C LYS A 51 -11.39 -3.59 10.30
N LYS A 52 -11.54 -2.28 10.08
CA LYS A 52 -12.05 -1.68 8.84
C LYS A 52 -10.94 -1.20 7.89
N ALA A 53 -9.66 -1.38 8.24
CA ALA A 53 -8.53 -0.87 7.45
C ALA A 53 -8.55 -1.31 5.96
N LEU A 54 -9.04 -2.53 5.69
CA LEU A 54 -9.11 -3.08 4.33
C LEU A 54 -10.42 -2.76 3.57
N GLN A 55 -11.36 -2.03 4.19
CA GLN A 55 -12.64 -1.68 3.56
C GLN A 55 -12.44 -0.92 2.25
N ARG A 56 -11.44 -0.02 2.22
CA ARG A 56 -11.11 0.77 1.04
C ARG A 56 -10.59 -0.09 -0.12
N LEU A 57 -9.69 -1.03 0.14
CA LEU A 57 -9.24 -2.00 -0.86
C LEU A 57 -10.38 -2.89 -1.37
N TYR A 58 -11.28 -3.34 -0.48
CA TYR A 58 -12.46 -4.12 -0.84
C TYR A 58 -13.34 -3.39 -1.87
N GLU A 59 -13.54 -2.08 -1.68
CA GLU A 59 -14.29 -1.21 -2.59
C GLU A 59 -13.54 -0.96 -3.90
N LEU A 60 -12.22 -0.71 -3.84
CA LEU A 60 -11.40 -0.46 -5.01
C LEU A 60 -11.36 -1.67 -5.95
N PHE A 61 -11.15 -2.88 -5.43
CA PHE A 61 -11.12 -4.09 -6.26
C PHE A 61 -12.43 -4.30 -7.02
N ARG A 62 -13.58 -4.02 -6.38
CA ARG A 62 -14.92 -4.13 -6.99
C ARG A 62 -15.20 -2.99 -7.96
N GLY A 63 -14.98 -1.76 -7.53
CA GLY A 63 -15.25 -0.56 -8.31
C GLY A 63 -14.38 -0.46 -9.56
N GLN A 64 -13.17 -1.01 -9.53
CA GLN A 64 -12.27 -1.10 -10.68
C GLN A 64 -12.47 -2.37 -11.51
N GLN A 65 -13.33 -3.31 -11.08
CA GLN A 65 -13.58 -4.59 -11.75
C GLN A 65 -12.30 -5.45 -11.93
N ILE A 66 -11.42 -5.44 -10.93
CA ILE A 66 -10.13 -6.16 -10.94
C ILE A 66 -10.08 -7.32 -9.94
N LEU A 67 -11.24 -7.89 -9.57
CA LEU A 67 -11.32 -8.94 -8.54
C LEU A 67 -10.48 -10.18 -8.90
N ASP A 68 -10.43 -10.56 -10.18
CA ASP A 68 -9.68 -11.73 -10.62
C ASP A 68 -8.17 -11.50 -10.47
N THR A 69 -7.66 -10.35 -10.92
CA THR A 69 -6.25 -9.97 -10.71
C THR A 69 -5.92 -9.82 -9.24
N ALA A 70 -6.78 -9.15 -8.45
CA ALA A 70 -6.55 -8.97 -7.03
C ALA A 70 -6.47 -10.33 -6.29
N ARG A 71 -7.32 -11.30 -6.65
CA ARG A 71 -7.24 -12.66 -6.09
C ARG A 71 -5.90 -13.31 -6.41
N ALA A 72 -5.46 -13.27 -7.68
CA ALA A 72 -4.19 -13.85 -8.08
C ALA A 72 -3.01 -13.25 -7.29
N MET A 73 -2.97 -11.92 -7.14
CA MET A 73 -1.90 -11.25 -6.38
C MET A 73 -1.92 -11.60 -4.88
N LEU A 74 -3.11 -11.72 -4.28
CA LEU A 74 -3.24 -12.12 -2.87
C LEU A 74 -2.81 -13.57 -2.64
N GLU A 75 -3.11 -14.47 -3.60
CA GLU A 75 -2.70 -15.88 -3.54
C GLU A 75 -1.19 -16.03 -3.73
N GLU A 76 -0.60 -15.30 -4.68
CA GLU A 76 0.86 -15.29 -4.92
C GLU A 76 1.63 -14.70 -3.73
N GLY A 77 1.06 -13.68 -3.09
CA GLY A 77 1.62 -13.01 -1.93
C GLY A 77 1.42 -13.71 -0.58
N TYR A 78 0.77 -14.88 -0.56
CA TYR A 78 0.47 -15.59 0.68
C TYR A 78 1.69 -16.36 1.21
N PHE A 79 2.18 -15.97 2.39
CA PHE A 79 3.32 -16.61 3.05
C PHE A 79 3.01 -16.86 4.52
N GLY A 80 2.60 -18.09 4.85
CA GLY A 80 2.34 -18.49 6.24
C GLY A 80 1.15 -17.75 6.85
N GLU A 81 1.44 -16.75 7.69
CA GLU A 81 0.43 -15.92 8.37
C GLU A 81 0.27 -14.53 7.73
N GLU A 82 1.06 -14.22 6.69
CA GLU A 82 1.10 -12.92 6.03
C GLU A 82 0.59 -13.00 4.59
N ILE A 83 0.03 -11.89 4.11
CA ILE A 83 -0.26 -11.68 2.68
C ILE A 83 0.37 -10.35 2.27
N ILE A 84 1.32 -10.42 1.35
CA ILE A 84 2.07 -9.25 0.87
C ILE A 84 1.71 -8.99 -0.59
N ILE A 85 1.19 -7.79 -0.87
CA ILE A 85 0.93 -7.32 -2.23
C ILE A 85 1.70 -6.03 -2.48
N LYS A 86 2.18 -5.86 -3.72
CA LYS A 86 2.78 -4.62 -4.20
C LYS A 86 1.80 -3.90 -5.10
N VAL A 87 1.80 -2.58 -5.02
CA VAL A 87 0.92 -1.72 -5.80
C VAL A 87 1.71 -0.56 -6.36
N HIS A 88 1.25 0.04 -7.44
CA HIS A 88 1.96 1.14 -8.08
C HIS A 88 1.76 2.46 -7.30
N LYS A 89 2.80 2.96 -6.63
CA LYS A 89 2.79 4.21 -5.81
C LYS A 89 2.06 5.39 -6.44
N GLN A 90 2.35 5.71 -7.71
CA GLN A 90 1.73 6.87 -8.38
C GLN A 90 0.24 6.68 -8.67
N VAL A 91 -0.21 5.43 -8.89
CA VAL A 91 -1.63 5.11 -9.06
C VAL A 91 -2.35 5.15 -7.71
N ALA A 92 -1.67 4.70 -6.64
CA ALA A 92 -2.14 4.85 -5.27
C ALA A 92 -2.34 6.32 -4.88
N TYR A 93 -1.45 7.22 -5.31
CA TYR A 93 -1.57 8.68 -5.09
C TYR A 93 -2.87 9.26 -5.66
N VAL A 94 -3.35 8.78 -6.81
CA VAL A 94 -4.64 9.19 -7.41
C VAL A 94 -5.83 8.37 -6.91
N GLY A 95 -5.63 7.50 -5.92
CA GLY A 95 -6.70 6.80 -5.23
C GLY A 95 -7.21 5.54 -5.92
N LYS A 96 -6.34 4.84 -6.67
CA LYS A 96 -6.65 3.60 -7.39
C LYS A 96 -5.61 2.52 -7.08
N VAL A 97 -5.96 1.26 -7.37
CA VAL A 97 -5.03 0.13 -7.31
C VAL A 97 -4.54 -0.22 -8.70
N ASN A 98 -3.24 -0.45 -8.83
CA ASN A 98 -2.64 -1.11 -9.98
C ASN A 98 -1.50 -2.01 -9.46
N PHE A 99 -1.48 -3.27 -9.90
CA PHE A 99 -0.52 -4.28 -9.44
C PHE A 99 0.74 -4.37 -10.31
N ASN A 100 0.91 -3.50 -11.31
CA ASN A 100 2.14 -3.44 -12.08
C ASN A 100 3.29 -3.01 -11.17
N GLU A 101 4.30 -3.87 -11.05
CA GLU A 101 5.48 -3.66 -10.22
C GLU A 101 6.45 -2.60 -10.77
N GLU A 102 6.31 -2.21 -12.05
CA GLU A 102 7.10 -1.14 -12.68
C GLU A 102 6.66 0.26 -12.21
N SER A 103 6.78 0.53 -10.91
CA SER A 103 6.59 1.86 -10.34
C SER A 103 7.89 2.66 -10.43
N PRO A 104 7.92 3.85 -11.06
CA PRO A 104 9.15 4.61 -11.35
C PRO A 104 10.07 4.93 -10.16
N LEU A 105 9.58 4.78 -8.92
CA LEU A 105 10.30 5.05 -7.67
C LEU A 105 9.98 3.99 -6.60
N GLY A 106 9.86 2.74 -7.03
CA GLY A 106 9.45 1.63 -6.17
C GLY A 106 7.93 1.55 -6.00
N PRO A 107 7.40 0.33 -5.81
CA PRO A 107 5.99 0.11 -5.50
C PRO A 107 5.58 0.79 -4.20
#